data_AF-A0A969G030-F1
#
_entry.id   AF-A0A969G030-F1
#
_cell.length_a   1.000
_cell.length_b   1.000
_cell.length_c   1.000
_cell.angle_alpha   90.00
_cell.angle_beta   90.00
_cell.angle_gamma   90.00
#
_symmetry.space_group_name_H-M   'P 1'
#
loop_
_entity.id
_entity.type
_entity.pdbx_description
1 polymer ?
#
loop_
_entity_poly.entity_id
_entity_poly.type
_entity_poly.pdbx_seq_one_letter_code
_entity_poly.pdbx_strand_id
1 'polypeptide(L)'
;MIPVSVFGQIVPEQTLTNTRVQLNGAGDRLTIDQGTLSNDQTNLFHHFEQFDLPTGSTAIFNLEDTNFDNVRNILNRVTQGNPSEINGL
;
A
#
# COMPACT_ATOMS: atom_id res chain seq x y z
N MET A 1 -20.99 0.71 -21.47
CA MET A 1 -20.21 0.98 -20.24
C MET A 1 -18.88 0.28 -20.42
N ILE A 2 -17.79 1.02 -20.61
CA ILE A 2 -16.44 0.47 -20.78
C ILE A 2 -15.87 0.28 -19.37
N PRO A 3 -15.33 -0.89 -19.00
CA PRO A 3 -14.66 -1.06 -17.72
C PRO A 3 -13.46 -0.13 -17.70
N VAL A 4 -13.45 0.82 -16.76
CA VAL A 4 -12.25 1.59 -16.48
C VAL A 4 -11.29 0.61 -15.81
N SER A 5 -10.27 0.16 -16.54
CA SER A 5 -9.12 -0.47 -15.89
C SER A 5 -8.53 0.57 -14.96
N VAL A 6 -8.60 0.33 -13.65
CA VAL A 6 -7.88 1.11 -12.65
C VAL A 6 -6.39 0.81 -12.88
N PHE A 7 -5.76 1.58 -13.76
CA PHE A 7 -4.31 1.68 -13.75
C PHE A 7 -3.91 2.14 -12.35
N GLY A 8 -3.06 1.34 -11.71
CA GLY A 8 -2.89 1.26 -10.26
C GLY A 8 -2.80 2.61 -9.58
N GLN A 9 -3.71 2.84 -8.65
CA GLN A 9 -3.78 4.07 -7.90
C GLN A 9 -2.84 4.08 -6.69
N ILE A 10 -2.49 2.89 -6.22
CA ILE A 10 -1.39 2.65 -5.30
C ILE A 10 -0.35 1.88 -6.08
N VAL A 11 0.78 2.52 -6.36
CA VAL A 11 1.86 1.96 -7.17
C VAL A 11 3.07 1.75 -6.26
N PRO A 12 3.50 0.51 -5.99
CA PRO A 12 4.67 0.26 -5.16
C PRO A 12 5.95 0.68 -5.88
N GLU A 13 6.89 1.28 -5.16
CA GLU A 13 8.25 1.50 -5.64
C GLU A 13 9.01 0.16 -5.58
N GLN A 14 9.47 -0.36 -6.72
CA GLN A 14 10.01 -1.73 -6.81
C GLN A 14 11.41 -1.91 -6.18
N THR A 15 12.06 -0.86 -5.70
CA THR A 15 13.52 -0.87 -5.47
C THR A 15 13.95 -0.90 -4.01
N LEU A 16 13.08 -0.51 -3.06
CA LEU A 16 13.54 -0.19 -1.69
C LEU A 16 12.93 -1.02 -0.57
N THR A 17 11.65 -1.39 -0.66
CA THR A 17 10.94 -2.00 0.48
C THR A 17 10.32 -3.37 0.22
N ASN A 18 10.46 -3.90 -1.00
CA ASN A 18 9.71 -5.09 -1.45
C ASN A 18 8.20 -4.98 -1.23
N THR A 19 7.67 -3.75 -1.14
CA THR A 19 6.23 -3.51 -0.97
C THR A 19 5.47 -4.15 -2.11
N ARG A 20 4.43 -4.89 -1.76
CA ARG A 20 3.57 -5.55 -2.74
C ARG A 20 2.14 -5.07 -2.56
N VAL A 21 1.51 -4.77 -3.69
CA VAL A 21 0.12 -4.32 -3.77
C VAL A 21 -0.65 -5.30 -4.64
N GLN A 22 -1.73 -5.85 -4.10
CA GLN A 22 -2.57 -6.85 -4.76
C GLN A 22 -4.00 -6.35 -4.84
N LEU A 23 -4.62 -6.45 -6.02
CA LEU A 23 -6.03 -6.14 -6.21
C LEU A 23 -6.89 -7.36 -5.84
N ASN A 24 -7.94 -7.14 -5.05
CA ASN A 24 -8.82 -8.15 -4.49
C ASN A 24 -10.29 -7.75 -4.67
N GLY A 25 -11.19 -8.68 -4.34
CA GLY A 25 -12.64 -8.43 -4.38
C GLY A 25 -13.16 -8.24 -5.81
N ALA A 26 -14.03 -7.26 -6.00
CA ALA A 26 -14.53 -6.88 -7.32
C ALA A 26 -13.61 -5.86 -8.03
N GLY A 27 -12.39 -5.67 -7.52
CA GLY A 27 -11.47 -4.62 -7.96
C GLY A 27 -11.54 -3.34 -7.14
N ASP A 28 -12.23 -3.37 -6.00
CA ASP A 28 -12.42 -2.28 -5.06
C ASP A 28 -11.50 -2.36 -3.84
N ARG A 29 -10.86 -3.50 -3.59
CA ARG A 29 -10.00 -3.71 -2.41
C ARG A 29 -8.56 -3.94 -2.82
N LEU A 30 -7.64 -3.20 -2.22
CA LEU A 30 -6.20 -3.40 -2.35
C LEU A 30 -5.65 -3.98 -1.05
N THR A 31 -4.88 -5.04 -1.15
CA THR A 31 -4.07 -5.55 -0.03
C THR A 31 -2.62 -5.14 -0.25
N ILE A 32 -2.05 -4.48 0.75
CA ILE A 32 -0.66 -4.09 0.83
C ILE A 32 0.01 -5.00 1.85
N ASP A 33 1.07 -5.68 1.47
CA ASP A 33 1.82 -6.57 2.35
C ASP A 33 3.33 -6.50 2.04
N GLN A 34 4.10 -7.39 2.70
CA GLN A 34 5.56 -7.34 2.72
C GLN A 34 6.04 -6.02 3.35
N GLY A 35 7.03 -5.34 2.77
CA GLY A 35 7.64 -4.15 3.36
C GLY A 35 8.99 -4.44 4.01
N THR A 36 9.60 -3.42 4.59
CA THR A 36 10.90 -3.54 5.27
C THR A 36 10.79 -3.12 6.71
N LEU A 37 11.25 -3.98 7.62
CA LEU A 37 11.26 -3.69 9.05
C LEU A 37 12.43 -2.76 9.42
N SER A 38 12.20 -1.89 10.39
CA SER A 38 13.29 -1.25 11.13
C SER A 38 14.12 -2.29 11.90
N ASN A 39 15.34 -1.90 12.28
CA ASN A 39 16.23 -2.76 13.07
C ASN A 39 15.61 -3.22 14.41
N ASP A 40 14.75 -2.40 15.01
CA ASP A 40 14.02 -2.73 16.24
C ASP A 40 12.66 -3.42 16.00
N GLN A 41 12.32 -3.67 14.73
CA GLN A 41 11.09 -4.32 14.26
C GLN A 41 9.78 -3.61 14.67
N THR A 42 9.84 -2.37 15.16
CA THR A 42 8.64 -1.63 15.59
C THR A 42 8.01 -0.82 14.45
N ASN A 43 8.71 -0.65 13.34
CA ASN A 43 8.27 0.13 12.19
C ASN A 43 8.34 -0.73 10.92
N LEU A 44 7.24 -0.76 10.17
CA LEU A 44 7.17 -1.35 8.84
C LEU A 44 7.16 -0.24 7.80
N PHE A 45 8.15 -0.23 6.91
CA PHE A 45 8.28 0.77 5.86
C PHE A 45 7.75 0.25 4.53
N HIS A 46 6.95 1.09 3.87
CA HIS A 46 6.51 0.89 2.49
C HIS A 46 6.83 2.12 1.65
N HIS A 47 7.25 1.87 0.42
CA HIS A 47 7.52 2.92 -0.55
C HIS A 47 6.60 2.77 -1.75
N PHE A 48 6.07 3.91 -2.18
CA PHE A 48 5.16 4.02 -3.29
C PHE A 48 5.64 5.11 -4.24
N GLU A 49 5.42 4.89 -5.52
CA GLU A 49 5.51 5.95 -6.51
C GLU A 49 4.30 6.88 -6.38
N GLN A 50 3.11 6.31 -6.25
CA GLN A 50 1.83 7.00 -6.11
C GLN A 50 0.96 6.28 -5.08
N PHE A 51 0.17 7.03 -4.33
CA PHE A 51 -0.73 6.49 -3.31
C PHE A 51 -2.00 7.33 -3.28
N ASP A 52 -2.96 7.02 -4.15
CA ASP A 52 -4.31 7.58 -4.06
C ASP A 52 -5.32 6.47 -3.71
N LEU A 53 -6.48 6.86 -3.21
CA LEU A 53 -7.56 5.95 -2.85
C LEU A 53 -8.91 6.65 -3.15
N PRO A 54 -9.68 6.34 -4.21
CA PRO A 54 -10.85 7.10 -4.57
C PRO A 54 -12.02 6.63 -3.71
N THR A 55 -13.16 7.31 -3.86
CA THR A 55 -14.38 6.85 -3.21
C THR A 55 -14.75 5.44 -3.67
N GLY A 56 -15.08 4.59 -2.72
CA GLY A 56 -15.53 3.22 -2.97
C GLY A 56 -14.39 2.19 -3.06
N SER A 57 -13.12 2.59 -2.92
CA SER A 57 -12.04 1.63 -2.73
C SER A 57 -11.61 1.50 -1.27
N THR A 58 -10.93 0.41 -0.96
CA THR A 58 -10.35 0.16 0.37
C THR A 58 -8.91 -0.33 0.22
N ALA A 59 -7.96 0.23 0.97
CA ALA A 59 -6.59 -0.28 1.06
C ALA A 59 -6.31 -0.85 2.45
N ILE A 60 -5.75 -2.05 2.52
CA ILE A 60 -5.49 -2.74 3.78
C ILE A 60 -4.04 -3.18 3.83
N PHE A 61 -3.36 -2.71 4.87
CA PHE A 61 -2.07 -3.25 5.25
C PHE A 61 -2.29 -4.57 5.99
N ASN A 62 -1.90 -5.67 5.38
CA ASN A 62 -2.01 -6.99 5.96
C ASN A 62 -0.72 -7.36 6.69
N LEU A 63 -0.83 -7.60 8.00
CA LEU A 63 0.27 -7.96 8.89
C LEU A 63 0.25 -9.45 9.31
N GLU A 64 -0.38 -10.32 8.53
CA GLU A 64 -0.48 -11.76 8.84
C GLU A 64 0.86 -12.53 8.83
N ASP A 65 1.97 -11.91 8.42
CA ASP A 65 3.31 -12.50 8.51
C ASP A 65 3.85 -12.46 9.94
N THR A 66 4.34 -13.61 10.45
CA THR A 66 4.88 -13.76 11.81
C THR A 66 6.06 -12.83 12.13
N ASN A 67 6.73 -12.27 11.11
CA ASN A 67 7.79 -11.30 11.32
C ASN A 67 7.26 -9.91 11.75
N PHE A 68 5.95 -9.67 11.70
CA PHE A 68 5.34 -8.37 11.99
C PHE A 68 4.70 -8.27 13.38
N ASP A 69 4.89 -9.27 14.25
CA ASP A 69 4.30 -9.33 15.61
C ASP A 69 4.60 -8.11 16.50
N ASN A 70 5.74 -7.45 16.27
CA ASN A 70 6.17 -6.28 17.05
C ASN A 70 5.92 -4.93 16.36
N VAL A 71 5.34 -4.93 15.16
CA VAL A 71 5.09 -3.72 14.39
C VAL A 71 4.06 -2.86 15.11
N ARG A 72 4.44 -1.61 15.36
CA ARG A 72 3.57 -0.58 15.98
C ARG A 72 3.17 0.50 14.99
N ASN A 73 4.03 0.75 14.00
CA ASN A 73 3.82 1.79 13.01
C ASN A 73 4.00 1.22 11.61
N ILE A 74 3.17 1.70 10.70
CA ILE A 74 3.34 1.53 9.26
C ILE A 74 3.65 2.91 8.69
N LEU A 75 4.79 3.05 8.03
CA LEU A 75 5.27 4.32 7.48
C LEU A 75 5.36 4.22 5.96
N ASN A 76 4.63 5.12 5.30
CA ASN A 76 4.54 5.17 3.85
C ASN A 76 5.33 6.36 3.32
N ARG A 77 6.19 6.13 2.31
CA ARG A 77 6.86 7.19 1.55
C ARG A 77 6.34 7.20 0.12
N VAL A 78 5.80 8.34 -0.32
CA VAL A 78 5.41 8.58 -1.71
C VAL A 78 6.54 9.35 -2.40
N THR A 79 6.97 8.89 -3.57
CA THR A 79 8.17 9.41 -4.24
C THR A 79 7.89 10.24 -5.47
N GLN A 80 6.75 10.07 -6.14
CA GLN A 80 6.34 11.01 -7.18
C GLN A 80 5.74 12.27 -6.53
N GLY A 81 5.92 13.43 -7.16
CA GLY A 81 5.54 14.74 -6.61
C GLY A 81 4.05 15.05 -6.62
N ASN A 82 3.20 14.07 -6.92
CA ASN A 82 1.75 14.24 -6.92
C ASN A 82 1.22 14.08 -5.48
N PRO A 83 0.28 14.93 -5.03
CA PRO A 83 -0.37 14.76 -3.74
C PRO A 83 -1.20 13.47 -3.73
N SER A 84 -1.25 12.82 -2.57
CA SER A 84 -2.15 11.70 -2.32
C SER A 84 -3.60 12.16 -2.14
N GLU A 85 -4.51 11.68 -3.00
CA GLU A 85 -5.95 11.88 -2.85
C GLU A 85 -6.61 10.67 -2.16
N ILE A 86 -7.00 10.83 -0.90
CA ILE A 86 -7.58 9.75 -0.08
C ILE A 86 -9.06 10.03 0.21
N ASN A 87 -9.91 9.47 -0.63
CA ASN A 87 -11.36 9.55 -0.60
C ASN A 87 -12.03 8.18 -0.30
N GLY A 88 -11.25 7.11 -0.14
CA GLY A 88 -11.69 5.74 0.20
C GLY A 88 -11.43 5.37 1.67
N LEU A 89 -11.30 4.07 1.94
CA LEU A 89 -11.08 3.49 3.30
C LEU A 89 -9.71 2.84 3.50
#